data_AF-Q4UI33-F1
#
_entry.id   AF-Q4UI33-F1
#
_cell.length_a   1.000
_cell.length_b   1.000
_cell.length_c   1.000
_cell.angle_alpha   90.00
_cell.angle_beta   90.00
_cell.angle_gamma   90.00
#
_symmetry.space_group_name_H-M   'P 1'
#
loop_
_entity.id
_entity.type
_entity.pdbx_description
1 polymer ?
#
loop_
_entity_poly.entity_id
_entity_poly.type
_entity_poly.pdbx_seq_one_letter_code
_entity_poly.pdbx_strand_id
1 'polypeptide(L)'
;MAKCPSCTGPAGIGQDSCGLLIAAYVLAGLAMMLNIRLSYSSAPYALIRFRLPENLFSVFVRRMASALELWCLPSMLLGNIMDLFQKGCYNNVVLPIAVQVLKSKASGLSGLAGTLSTKAGVLHGVLGSAEVDAKAKATALQQAASKPNDPKGLEQLLDELSGINGDAQKVLAKYKEVVDAYNDVASDAEAKKKDSQLQAVTSAFNALHMIKTLDKFHLITVPSIICQWLNFLTYVLLLVVYLMGGDQGHLTVFYFVIAISGVVFGINMTLVYSADWNYTPVYIVGENCFPIITSFIHYLATLLFGNRRKWNSDFLIVNIDIWVAIIISFVAAVVWTIAYGHCDSGNTDGTTVEYGHIFAEGFDTDSKVWCEIISPTLMVIVGMGLVYSIYPGIAPGMIVPFYLVDKIEMVLLIATFFPPVIVALLQRFPSTKKYSPKATYVYPDGMGGWRPYQSDGTVHNWFWHLFDILIVIKILLAAIFIYSLHYRDSAISRSIINQPKMSTALSIIFYMCHEILLALGFAGVIGNNGGTYVLLPAQYVGALFMIFLAFYSEGYIIEYKSHDPGHWPTEGMTKWNEICYWYYFKIISLGGWYSPHGFYYDKV
;
A
#
# COMPACT_ATOMS: atom_id res chain seq x y z
N MET A 1 -6.06 -27.29 -5.91
CA MET A 1 -6.07 -26.22 -4.89
C MET A 1 -7.01 -26.59 -3.77
N ALA A 2 -6.67 -26.25 -2.52
CA ALA A 2 -7.54 -26.46 -1.37
C ALA A 2 -8.67 -25.40 -1.37
N LYS A 3 -9.87 -25.77 -0.96
CA LYS A 3 -10.99 -24.81 -0.84
C LYS A 3 -10.74 -23.86 0.31
N CYS A 4 -10.88 -22.55 0.09
CA CYS A 4 -10.86 -21.60 1.18
C CYS A 4 -12.16 -21.74 2.02
N PRO A 5 -12.08 -21.96 3.35
CA PRO A 5 -13.27 -22.15 4.19
C PRO A 5 -14.06 -20.86 4.45
N SER A 6 -13.54 -19.68 4.05
CA SER A 6 -14.13 -18.36 4.34
C SER A 6 -14.56 -17.56 3.12
N CYS A 7 -14.34 -18.06 1.91
CA CYS A 7 -14.69 -17.38 0.67
C CYS A 7 -15.94 -18.08 0.08
N THR A 8 -16.89 -17.32 -0.47
CA THR A 8 -18.15 -17.81 -1.07
C THR A 8 -18.28 -17.51 -2.57
N GLY A 9 -17.25 -16.89 -3.17
CA GLY A 9 -17.23 -16.45 -4.57
C GLY A 9 -15.86 -15.86 -4.96
N PRO A 10 -15.64 -15.58 -6.26
CA PRO A 10 -14.39 -15.00 -6.75
C PRO A 10 -14.18 -13.57 -6.23
N ALA A 11 -12.92 -13.18 -6.02
CA ALA A 11 -12.55 -11.83 -5.57
C ALA A 11 -13.15 -10.75 -6.49
N GLY A 12 -13.81 -9.77 -5.90
CA GLY A 12 -14.58 -8.74 -6.61
C GLY A 12 -14.59 -7.40 -5.86
N ILE A 13 -15.03 -6.33 -6.55
CA ILE A 13 -15.08 -4.99 -5.96
C ILE A 13 -16.01 -5.02 -4.73
N GLY A 14 -15.48 -4.63 -3.57
CA GLY A 14 -16.24 -4.63 -2.32
C GLY A 14 -16.39 -6.00 -1.63
N GLN A 15 -15.78 -7.06 -2.17
CA GLN A 15 -15.67 -8.37 -1.52
C GLN A 15 -14.38 -8.48 -0.68
N ASP A 16 -14.43 -7.93 0.53
CA ASP A 16 -13.32 -7.86 1.50
C ASP A 16 -13.55 -8.75 2.74
N SER A 17 -14.40 -9.77 2.62
CA SER A 17 -14.84 -10.57 3.77
C SER A 17 -13.93 -11.75 4.12
N CYS A 18 -13.02 -12.16 3.22
CA CYS A 18 -12.32 -13.44 3.33
C CYS A 18 -11.20 -13.40 4.39
N GLY A 19 -11.36 -14.19 5.45
CA GLY A 19 -10.46 -14.19 6.61
C GLY A 19 -9.01 -14.55 6.29
N LEU A 20 -8.78 -15.43 5.32
CA LEU A 20 -7.44 -15.83 4.89
C LEU A 20 -6.66 -14.68 4.24
N LEU A 21 -7.32 -13.90 3.36
CA LEU A 21 -6.73 -12.72 2.72
C LEU A 21 -6.46 -11.63 3.76
N ILE A 22 -7.41 -11.39 4.67
CA ILE A 22 -7.21 -10.46 5.79
C ILE A 22 -5.95 -10.84 6.59
N ALA A 23 -5.82 -12.11 6.98
CA ALA A 23 -4.63 -12.58 7.71
C ALA A 23 -3.34 -12.41 6.89
N ALA A 24 -3.38 -12.72 5.59
CA ALA A 24 -2.24 -12.56 4.70
C ALA A 24 -1.77 -11.09 4.62
N TYR A 25 -2.69 -10.14 4.45
CA TYR A 25 -2.38 -8.71 4.37
C TYR A 25 -1.91 -8.12 5.70
N VAL A 26 -2.51 -8.51 6.84
CA VAL A 26 -2.02 -8.09 8.16
C VAL A 26 -0.59 -8.59 8.39
N LEU A 27 -0.33 -9.88 8.10
CA LEU A 27 0.99 -10.48 8.29
C LEU A 27 2.03 -9.91 7.32
N ALA A 28 1.64 -9.60 6.08
CA ALA A 28 2.50 -8.93 5.12
C ALA A 28 2.89 -7.54 5.61
N GLY A 29 1.93 -6.73 6.08
CA GLY A 29 2.20 -5.40 6.66
C GLY A 29 3.07 -5.48 7.92
N LEU A 30 2.81 -6.45 8.80
CA LEU A 30 3.62 -6.70 10.00
C LEU A 30 5.06 -7.07 9.64
N ALA A 31 5.24 -7.92 8.62
CA ALA A 31 6.55 -8.36 8.17
C ALA A 31 7.35 -7.27 7.46
N MET A 32 6.67 -6.21 6.98
CA MET A 32 7.26 -5.18 6.15
C MET A 32 8.11 -4.19 6.96
N MET A 33 7.61 -3.75 8.12
CA MET A 33 8.30 -2.79 9.01
C MET A 33 9.50 -3.38 9.77
N LEU A 34 9.67 -4.71 9.75
CA LEU A 34 10.77 -5.41 10.41
C LEU A 34 12.15 -4.99 9.88
N ASN A 35 12.30 -4.71 8.58
CA ASN A 35 13.60 -4.35 7.98
C ASN A 35 14.15 -3.04 8.53
N ILE A 36 13.30 -2.01 8.60
CA ILE A 36 13.68 -0.69 9.09
C ILE A 36 14.08 -0.80 10.56
N ARG A 37 13.27 -1.44 11.40
CA ARG A 37 13.56 -1.58 12.83
C ARG A 37 14.79 -2.45 13.11
N LEU A 38 15.02 -3.51 12.35
CA LEU A 38 16.22 -4.34 12.53
C LEU A 38 17.49 -3.52 12.23
N SER A 39 17.46 -2.61 11.26
CA SER A 39 18.58 -1.70 11.02
C SER A 39 18.85 -0.77 12.20
N TYR A 40 17.81 -0.22 12.85
CA TYR A 40 17.95 0.64 14.04
C TYR A 40 18.34 -0.14 15.32
N SER A 41 17.67 -1.27 15.60
CA SER A 41 17.89 -2.11 16.79
C SER A 41 19.26 -2.78 16.77
N SER A 42 19.73 -3.21 15.59
CA SER A 42 21.03 -3.87 15.47
C SER A 42 22.22 -2.91 15.46
N ALA A 43 22.01 -1.61 15.22
CA ALA A 43 23.08 -0.66 15.02
C ALA A 43 24.03 -0.45 16.23
N PRO A 44 23.56 -0.35 17.49
CA PRO A 44 24.46 -0.18 18.63
C PRO A 44 25.40 -1.39 18.79
N TYR A 45 24.87 -2.59 18.53
CA TYR A 45 25.64 -3.82 18.61
C TYR A 45 26.54 -4.03 17.38
N ALA A 46 26.08 -3.64 16.18
CA ALA A 46 26.89 -3.64 14.98
C ALA A 46 28.20 -2.88 15.20
N LEU A 47 28.19 -1.75 15.92
CA LEU A 47 29.42 -1.04 16.26
C LEU A 47 30.35 -1.83 17.17
N ILE A 48 29.82 -2.43 18.24
CA ILE A 48 30.60 -3.24 19.19
C ILE A 48 31.23 -4.43 18.44
N ARG A 49 30.48 -4.98 17.48
CA ARG A 49 30.88 -6.13 16.66
C ARG A 49 31.91 -5.78 15.59
N PHE A 50 31.71 -4.67 14.87
CA PHE A 50 32.58 -4.17 13.80
C PHE A 50 33.71 -3.26 14.32
N ARG A 51 33.82 -3.12 15.65
CA ARG A 51 34.78 -2.25 16.36
C ARG A 51 34.84 -0.83 15.81
N LEU A 52 33.68 -0.30 15.44
CA LEU A 52 33.56 1.08 14.99
C LEU A 52 33.61 2.01 16.22
N PRO A 53 34.36 3.12 16.15
CA PRO A 53 34.41 4.05 17.27
C PRO A 53 33.03 4.68 17.51
N GLU A 54 32.66 4.85 18.78
CA GLU A 54 31.31 5.24 19.21
C GLU A 54 30.86 6.59 18.64
N ASN A 55 31.80 7.48 18.31
CA ASN A 55 31.55 8.75 17.64
C ASN A 55 30.96 8.59 16.23
N LEU A 56 31.12 7.42 15.59
CA LEU A 56 30.55 7.11 14.27
C LEU A 56 29.17 6.44 14.35
N PHE A 57 28.60 6.23 15.54
CA PHE A 57 27.32 5.56 15.73
C PHE A 57 26.17 6.21 14.97
N SER A 58 25.97 7.50 15.23
CA SER A 58 24.90 8.27 14.60
C SER A 58 25.03 8.27 13.08
N VAL A 59 26.27 8.35 12.57
CA VAL A 59 26.56 8.31 11.13
C VAL A 59 26.25 6.93 10.54
N PHE A 60 26.64 5.85 11.21
CA PHE A 60 26.39 4.48 10.74
C PHE A 60 24.88 4.18 10.67
N VAL A 61 24.14 4.44 11.75
CA VAL A 61 22.68 4.27 11.82
C VAL A 61 22.01 5.00 10.67
N ARG A 62 22.37 6.28 10.50
CA ARG A 62 21.78 7.15 9.49
C ARG A 62 22.08 6.65 8.07
N ARG A 63 23.33 6.27 7.79
CA ARG A 63 23.72 5.74 6.47
C ARG A 63 23.01 4.43 6.13
N MET A 64 22.77 3.55 7.11
CA MET A 64 22.05 2.30 6.90
C MET A 64 20.56 2.51 6.64
N ALA A 65 19.90 3.34 7.44
CA ALA A 65 18.49 3.68 7.26
C ALA A 65 18.26 4.40 5.92
N SER A 66 19.06 5.42 5.62
CA SER A 66 18.95 6.16 4.36
C SER A 66 19.24 5.29 3.13
N ALA A 67 20.16 4.31 3.24
CA ALA A 67 20.42 3.38 2.14
C ALA A 67 19.20 2.50 1.85
N LEU A 68 18.56 1.95 2.90
CA LEU A 68 17.36 1.14 2.75
C LEU A 68 16.23 1.94 2.07
N GLU A 69 15.98 3.16 2.52
CA GLU A 69 14.96 4.05 1.94
C GLU A 69 15.29 4.44 0.50
N LEU A 70 16.54 4.80 0.20
CA LEU A 70 16.96 5.19 -1.13
C LEU A 70 16.82 4.05 -2.15
N TRP A 71 17.24 2.84 -1.79
CA TRP A 71 17.14 1.66 -2.67
C TRP A 71 15.70 1.16 -2.83
N CYS A 72 14.78 1.59 -1.95
CA CYS A 72 13.35 1.33 -2.10
C CYS A 72 12.75 2.07 -3.32
N LEU A 73 13.19 3.29 -3.65
CA LEU A 73 12.58 4.10 -4.73
C LEU A 73 12.63 3.48 -6.12
N PRO A 74 13.81 3.05 -6.64
CA PRO A 74 13.88 2.43 -7.97
C PRO A 74 13.03 1.16 -8.05
N SER A 75 12.95 0.43 -6.94
CA SER A 75 12.21 -0.82 -6.82
C SER A 75 10.68 -0.58 -6.80
N MET A 76 10.22 0.48 -6.11
CA MET A 76 8.83 0.95 -6.19
C MET A 76 8.47 1.44 -7.58
N LEU A 77 9.37 2.16 -8.26
CA LEU A 77 9.19 2.59 -9.65
C LEU A 77 9.03 1.37 -10.57
N LEU A 78 9.87 0.36 -10.41
CA LEU A 78 9.78 -0.89 -11.17
C LEU A 78 8.44 -1.59 -10.94
N GLY A 79 7.98 -1.70 -9.69
CA GLY A 79 6.67 -2.26 -9.38
C GLY A 79 5.49 -1.47 -9.97
N ASN A 80 5.57 -0.13 -9.97
CA ASN A 80 4.61 0.73 -10.64
C ASN A 80 4.62 0.53 -12.17
N ILE A 81 5.80 0.41 -12.78
CA ILE A 81 5.93 0.11 -14.21
C ILE A 81 5.35 -1.27 -14.52
N MET A 82 5.60 -2.29 -13.68
CA MET A 82 5.04 -3.63 -13.87
C MET A 82 3.51 -3.62 -13.81
N ASP A 83 2.92 -2.91 -12.85
CA ASP A 83 1.48 -2.76 -12.72
C ASP A 83 0.87 -1.98 -13.91
N LEU A 84 1.45 -0.83 -14.27
CA LEU A 84 1.02 -0.04 -15.43
C LEU A 84 1.21 -0.80 -16.75
N PHE A 85 2.26 -1.62 -16.86
CA PHE A 85 2.51 -2.47 -18.02
C PHE A 85 1.44 -3.56 -18.11
N GLN A 86 1.12 -4.22 -17.00
CA GLN A 86 0.02 -5.19 -16.93
C GLN A 86 -1.29 -4.53 -17.37
N LYS A 87 -1.66 -3.38 -16.79
CA LYS A 87 -2.87 -2.61 -17.17
C LYS A 87 -2.85 -2.12 -18.61
N GLY A 88 -1.71 -1.62 -19.09
CA GLY A 88 -1.52 -1.09 -20.45
C GLY A 88 -1.53 -2.16 -21.53
N CYS A 89 -1.02 -3.36 -21.23
CA CYS A 89 -1.21 -4.55 -22.05
C CYS A 89 -2.69 -4.90 -22.16
N TYR A 90 -3.46 -4.84 -21.07
CA TYR A 90 -4.88 -5.19 -21.11
C TYR A 90 -5.77 -4.14 -21.80
N ASN A 91 -5.49 -2.85 -21.65
CA ASN A 91 -6.26 -1.78 -22.30
C ASN A 91 -5.83 -1.50 -23.76
N ASN A 92 -4.90 -2.26 -24.33
CA ASN A 92 -4.44 -2.11 -25.72
C ASN A 92 -3.81 -0.73 -26.04
N VAL A 93 -3.38 0.02 -25.02
CA VAL A 93 -2.85 1.40 -25.19
C VAL A 93 -1.35 1.40 -25.51
N VAL A 94 -0.58 0.46 -24.95
CA VAL A 94 0.90 0.55 -24.97
C VAL A 94 1.56 -0.49 -25.87
N LEU A 95 1.02 -1.71 -25.96
CA LEU A 95 1.56 -2.77 -26.82
C LEU A 95 0.42 -3.63 -27.40
N PRO A 96 0.36 -3.87 -28.73
CA PRO A 96 -0.63 -4.76 -29.36
C PRO A 96 -0.40 -6.27 -29.06
N ILE A 97 0.30 -6.59 -27.97
CA ILE A 97 0.51 -7.95 -27.47
C ILE A 97 -0.79 -8.52 -26.88
N ALA A 98 -1.67 -7.67 -26.35
CA ALA A 98 -3.02 -8.07 -25.94
C ALA A 98 -3.77 -8.78 -27.05
N VAL A 99 -3.68 -8.26 -28.29
CA VAL A 99 -4.31 -8.86 -29.46
C VAL A 99 -3.75 -10.26 -29.73
N GLN A 100 -2.44 -10.48 -29.54
CA GLN A 100 -1.83 -11.79 -29.74
C GLN A 100 -2.21 -12.80 -28.64
N VAL A 101 -2.28 -12.37 -27.39
CA VAL A 101 -2.71 -13.22 -26.26
C VAL A 101 -4.22 -13.50 -26.32
N LEU A 102 -5.05 -12.51 -26.67
CA LEU A 102 -6.47 -12.72 -26.93
C LEU A 102 -6.65 -13.67 -28.11
N LYS A 103 -5.87 -13.53 -29.19
CA LYS A 103 -5.89 -14.44 -30.34
C LYS A 103 -5.56 -15.88 -29.95
N SER A 104 -4.55 -16.09 -29.11
CA SER A 104 -4.15 -17.45 -28.68
C SER A 104 -5.18 -18.11 -27.77
N LYS A 105 -5.95 -17.33 -27.00
CA LYS A 105 -7.00 -17.82 -26.10
C LYS A 105 -8.43 -17.73 -26.71
N ALA A 106 -8.59 -17.14 -27.89
CA ALA A 106 -9.87 -16.81 -28.51
C ALA A 106 -10.78 -18.02 -28.72
N SER A 107 -10.22 -19.17 -29.13
CA SER A 107 -10.97 -20.41 -29.34
C SER A 107 -11.54 -20.97 -28.05
N GLY A 108 -10.78 -20.91 -26.94
CA GLY A 108 -11.26 -21.31 -25.61
C GLY A 108 -12.32 -20.35 -25.06
N LEU A 109 -12.10 -19.04 -25.23
CA LEU A 109 -13.05 -18.00 -24.85
C LEU A 109 -14.38 -18.13 -25.61
N SER A 110 -14.33 -18.44 -26.90
CA SER A 110 -15.51 -18.68 -27.74
C SER A 110 -16.35 -19.84 -27.19
N GLY A 111 -15.71 -20.98 -26.88
CA GLY A 111 -16.42 -22.11 -26.27
C GLY A 111 -17.09 -21.80 -24.93
N LEU A 112 -16.46 -20.95 -24.10
CA LEU A 112 -17.03 -20.48 -22.83
C LEU A 112 -18.18 -19.49 -23.05
N ALA A 113 -18.08 -18.58 -24.02
CA ALA A 113 -19.15 -17.66 -24.38
C ALA A 113 -20.38 -18.42 -24.90
N GLY A 114 -20.18 -19.45 -25.73
CA GLY A 114 -21.25 -20.35 -26.19
C GLY A 114 -21.88 -21.14 -25.03
N THR A 115 -21.08 -21.56 -24.04
CA THR A 115 -21.58 -22.21 -22.83
C THR A 115 -22.45 -21.26 -22.01
N LEU A 116 -22.02 -20.00 -21.81
CA LEU A 116 -22.77 -18.96 -21.12
C LEU A 116 -24.10 -18.67 -21.83
N SER A 117 -24.07 -18.49 -23.16
CA SER A 117 -25.27 -18.33 -23.99
C SER A 117 -26.26 -19.50 -23.79
N THR A 118 -25.76 -20.73 -23.82
CA THR A 118 -26.59 -21.93 -23.62
C THR A 118 -27.24 -21.95 -22.24
N LYS A 119 -26.48 -21.63 -21.18
CA LYS A 119 -27.02 -21.59 -19.81
C LYS A 119 -28.02 -20.45 -19.60
N ALA A 120 -27.77 -19.27 -20.20
CA ALA A 120 -28.72 -18.16 -20.19
C ALA A 120 -30.04 -18.52 -20.91
N GLY A 121 -29.95 -19.27 -22.02
CA GLY A 121 -31.12 -19.82 -22.71
C GLY A 121 -31.91 -20.83 -21.89
N VAL A 122 -31.23 -21.70 -21.11
CA VAL A 122 -31.89 -22.62 -20.17
C VAL A 122 -32.60 -21.84 -19.06
N LEU A 123 -31.99 -20.78 -18.51
CA LEU A 123 -32.65 -19.91 -17.54
C LEU A 123 -33.90 -19.25 -18.13
N HIS A 124 -33.81 -18.72 -19.36
CA HIS A 124 -34.96 -18.17 -20.08
C HIS A 124 -36.12 -19.17 -20.21
N GLY A 125 -35.82 -20.43 -20.54
CA GLY A 125 -36.82 -21.49 -20.71
C GLY A 125 -37.53 -21.91 -19.42
N VAL A 126 -36.90 -21.71 -18.26
CA VAL A 126 -37.45 -22.08 -16.94
C VAL A 126 -38.27 -20.94 -16.32
N LEU A 127 -38.09 -19.71 -16.78
CA LEU A 127 -38.89 -18.57 -16.34
C LEU A 127 -40.34 -18.69 -16.84
N GLY A 128 -41.30 -18.29 -16.01
CA GLY A 128 -42.74 -18.36 -16.30
C GLY A 128 -43.21 -17.32 -17.32
N SER A 129 -44.44 -17.44 -17.82
CA SER A 129 -45.06 -16.46 -18.74
C SER A 129 -45.32 -15.09 -18.08
N ALA A 130 -45.36 -15.04 -16.75
CA ALA A 130 -45.59 -13.84 -15.95
C ALA A 130 -44.30 -13.07 -15.60
N GLU A 131 -43.12 -13.65 -15.87
CA GLU A 131 -41.79 -13.12 -15.50
C GLU A 131 -41.12 -12.46 -16.73
N VAL A 132 -41.85 -11.53 -17.36
CA VAL A 132 -41.49 -10.95 -18.67
C VAL A 132 -40.15 -10.19 -18.63
N ASP A 133 -39.89 -9.44 -17.56
CA ASP A 133 -38.67 -8.63 -17.42
C ASP A 133 -37.43 -9.50 -17.19
N ALA A 134 -37.54 -10.53 -16.34
CA ALA A 134 -36.46 -11.49 -16.10
C ALA A 134 -36.13 -12.29 -17.38
N LYS A 135 -37.15 -12.63 -18.17
CA LYS A 135 -36.98 -13.26 -19.48
C LYS A 135 -36.26 -12.35 -20.47
N ALA A 136 -36.62 -11.07 -20.53
CA ALA A 136 -35.98 -10.10 -21.41
C ALA A 136 -34.48 -9.96 -21.07
N LYS A 137 -34.14 -9.89 -19.78
CA LYS A 137 -32.74 -9.81 -19.31
C LYS A 137 -31.95 -11.09 -19.62
N ALA A 138 -32.53 -12.27 -19.39
CA ALA A 138 -31.89 -13.55 -19.74
C ALA A 138 -31.66 -13.69 -21.26
N THR A 139 -32.61 -13.22 -22.07
CA THR A 139 -32.46 -13.16 -23.54
C THR A 139 -31.39 -12.18 -23.97
N ALA A 140 -31.29 -11.01 -23.33
CA ALA A 140 -30.24 -10.03 -23.61
C ALA A 140 -28.84 -10.61 -23.34
N LEU A 141 -28.67 -11.31 -22.21
CA LEU A 141 -27.43 -12.02 -21.88
C LEU A 141 -27.11 -13.12 -22.90
N GLN A 142 -28.11 -13.92 -23.27
CA GLN A 142 -27.95 -14.96 -24.29
C GLN A 142 -27.50 -14.37 -25.62
N GLN A 143 -28.19 -13.33 -26.11
CA GLN A 143 -27.89 -12.68 -27.39
C GLN A 143 -26.49 -12.05 -27.37
N ALA A 144 -26.14 -11.35 -26.29
CA ALA A 144 -24.83 -10.74 -26.13
C ALA A 144 -23.70 -11.78 -26.16
N ALA A 145 -23.91 -12.98 -25.58
CA ALA A 145 -22.92 -14.04 -25.51
C ALA A 145 -22.85 -14.96 -26.76
N SER A 146 -23.88 -14.98 -27.61
CA SER A 146 -24.07 -15.98 -28.69
C SER A 146 -23.36 -15.67 -30.04
N LYS A 147 -23.74 -16.39 -31.11
CA LYS A 147 -23.43 -16.14 -32.53
C LYS A 147 -24.59 -15.52 -33.36
N PRO A 148 -25.18 -14.37 -32.99
CA PRO A 148 -26.13 -13.70 -33.86
C PRO A 148 -25.39 -12.96 -34.98
N ASN A 149 -25.85 -13.16 -36.21
CA ASN A 149 -25.26 -12.56 -37.41
C ASN A 149 -25.28 -11.02 -37.41
N ASP A 150 -26.19 -10.37 -36.65
CA ASP A 150 -26.20 -8.91 -36.42
C ASP A 150 -27.14 -8.51 -35.25
N PRO A 151 -26.71 -7.73 -34.24
CA PRO A 151 -25.33 -7.36 -33.93
C PRO A 151 -24.52 -8.56 -33.46
N LYS A 152 -23.27 -8.67 -33.93
CA LYS A 152 -22.37 -9.80 -33.61
C LYS A 152 -22.22 -9.99 -32.11
N GLY A 153 -22.50 -11.20 -31.64
CA GLY A 153 -22.33 -11.63 -30.25
C GLY A 153 -20.89 -12.00 -29.93
N LEU A 154 -20.60 -12.14 -28.64
CA LEU A 154 -19.24 -12.32 -28.14
C LEU A 154 -18.57 -13.58 -28.69
N GLU A 155 -19.29 -14.70 -28.79
CA GLU A 155 -18.77 -15.96 -29.35
C GLU A 155 -18.30 -15.77 -30.81
N GLN A 156 -19.11 -15.10 -31.64
CA GLN A 156 -18.76 -14.85 -33.04
C GLN A 156 -17.59 -13.87 -33.19
N LEU A 157 -17.52 -12.84 -32.37
CA LEU A 157 -16.39 -11.89 -32.38
C LEU A 157 -15.08 -12.55 -31.92
N LEU A 158 -15.15 -13.50 -30.99
CA LEU A 158 -14.00 -14.30 -30.55
C LEU A 158 -13.54 -15.28 -31.64
N ASP A 159 -14.48 -15.93 -32.33
CA ASP A 159 -14.16 -16.79 -33.49
C ASP A 159 -13.49 -15.97 -34.61
N GLU A 160 -14.02 -14.78 -34.93
CA GLU A 160 -13.42 -13.86 -35.90
C GLU A 160 -12.04 -13.35 -35.46
N LEU A 161 -11.85 -13.17 -34.14
CA LEU A 161 -10.57 -12.79 -33.57
C LEU A 161 -9.51 -13.86 -33.74
N SER A 162 -9.88 -15.14 -33.60
CA SER A 162 -8.98 -16.27 -33.84
C SER A 162 -8.47 -16.35 -35.30
N GLY A 163 -9.16 -15.66 -36.22
CA GLY A 163 -8.78 -15.50 -37.63
C GLY A 163 -7.92 -14.25 -37.93
N ILE A 164 -7.76 -13.94 -39.22
CA ILE A 164 -6.86 -12.89 -39.72
C ILE A 164 -7.44 -11.47 -39.53
N ASN A 165 -8.77 -11.32 -39.46
CA ASN A 165 -9.49 -10.03 -39.54
C ASN A 165 -10.04 -9.50 -38.20
N GLY A 166 -9.56 -10.03 -37.09
CA GLY A 166 -10.07 -9.75 -35.76
C GLY A 166 -9.78 -8.35 -35.21
N ASP A 167 -10.84 -7.64 -34.80
CA ASP A 167 -10.76 -6.35 -34.09
C ASP A 167 -10.97 -6.57 -32.58
N ALA A 168 -9.87 -6.56 -31.82
CA ALA A 168 -9.90 -6.83 -30.38
C ALA A 168 -10.69 -5.78 -29.58
N GLN A 169 -10.81 -4.54 -30.06
CA GLN A 169 -11.59 -3.51 -29.38
C GLN A 169 -13.09 -3.81 -29.43
N LYS A 170 -13.58 -4.40 -30.54
CA LYS A 170 -14.98 -4.84 -30.66
C LYS A 170 -15.30 -6.01 -29.75
N VAL A 171 -14.38 -6.96 -29.60
CA VAL A 171 -14.50 -8.08 -28.65
C VAL A 171 -14.58 -7.56 -27.21
N LEU A 172 -13.76 -6.57 -26.87
CA LEU A 172 -13.78 -5.91 -25.55
C LEU A 172 -15.09 -5.17 -25.28
N ALA A 173 -15.58 -4.39 -26.24
CA ALA A 173 -16.86 -3.69 -26.11
C ALA A 173 -18.03 -4.68 -25.92
N LYS A 174 -18.06 -5.76 -26.70
CA LYS A 174 -19.10 -6.78 -26.58
C LYS A 174 -18.99 -7.57 -25.28
N TYR A 175 -17.79 -7.80 -24.78
CA TYR A 175 -17.58 -8.41 -23.48
C TYR A 175 -18.17 -7.56 -22.35
N LYS A 176 -18.03 -6.22 -22.39
CA LYS A 176 -18.69 -5.33 -21.43
C LYS A 176 -20.21 -5.48 -21.46
N GLU A 177 -20.82 -5.51 -22.65
CA GLU A 177 -22.26 -5.75 -22.78
C GLU A 177 -22.70 -7.08 -22.16
N VAL A 178 -21.89 -8.14 -22.26
CA VAL A 178 -22.15 -9.42 -21.60
C VAL A 178 -22.06 -9.31 -20.07
N VAL A 179 -21.12 -8.51 -19.55
CA VAL A 179 -20.97 -8.26 -18.11
C VAL A 179 -22.18 -7.49 -17.56
N ASP A 180 -22.61 -6.43 -18.24
CA ASP A 180 -23.77 -5.64 -17.83
C ASP A 180 -25.06 -6.47 -17.89
N ALA A 181 -25.26 -7.21 -18.98
CA ALA A 181 -26.39 -8.11 -19.10
C ALA A 181 -26.39 -9.22 -18.03
N TYR A 182 -25.22 -9.71 -17.62
CA TYR A 182 -25.12 -10.67 -16.52
C TYR A 182 -25.48 -10.03 -15.18
N ASN A 183 -25.00 -8.82 -14.89
CA ASN A 183 -25.32 -8.10 -13.66
C ASN A 183 -26.82 -7.79 -13.55
N ASP A 184 -27.47 -7.47 -14.66
CA ASP A 184 -28.92 -7.28 -14.74
C ASP A 184 -29.70 -8.56 -14.41
N VAL A 185 -29.23 -9.71 -14.90
CA VAL A 185 -29.81 -11.03 -14.59
C VAL A 185 -29.55 -11.42 -13.13
N ALA A 186 -28.34 -11.20 -12.63
CA ALA A 186 -27.93 -11.55 -11.27
C ALA A 186 -28.59 -10.67 -10.20
N SER A 187 -28.96 -9.44 -10.53
CA SER A 187 -29.65 -8.51 -9.62
C SER A 187 -31.16 -8.77 -9.53
N ASP A 188 -31.76 -9.40 -10.53
CA ASP A 188 -33.20 -9.60 -10.67
C ASP A 188 -33.81 -10.53 -9.60
N ALA A 189 -34.93 -10.10 -9.01
CA ALA A 189 -35.58 -10.80 -7.90
C ALA A 189 -36.26 -12.11 -8.33
N GLU A 190 -36.75 -12.20 -9.57
CA GLU A 190 -37.40 -13.41 -10.09
C GLU A 190 -36.37 -14.43 -10.58
N ALA A 191 -35.27 -13.97 -11.19
CA ALA A 191 -34.14 -14.83 -11.53
C ALA A 191 -33.52 -15.49 -10.29
N LYS A 192 -33.42 -14.75 -9.17
CA LYS A 192 -32.94 -15.28 -7.88
C LYS A 192 -33.81 -16.41 -7.31
N LYS A 193 -35.10 -16.46 -7.65
CA LYS A 193 -35.98 -17.58 -7.21
C LYS A 193 -35.67 -18.89 -7.94
N LYS A 194 -34.93 -18.84 -9.06
CA LYS A 194 -34.48 -20.01 -9.85
C LYS A 194 -33.00 -20.31 -9.58
N ASP A 195 -32.70 -20.54 -8.30
CA ASP A 195 -31.35 -20.62 -7.73
C ASP A 195 -30.40 -21.55 -8.54
N SER A 196 -30.82 -22.77 -8.85
CA SER A 196 -29.97 -23.75 -9.56
C SER A 196 -29.58 -23.33 -11.00
N GLN A 197 -30.48 -22.63 -11.71
CA GLN A 197 -30.24 -22.19 -13.08
C GLN A 197 -29.45 -20.88 -13.11
N LEU A 198 -29.71 -19.97 -12.16
CA LEU A 198 -28.92 -18.76 -12.00
C LEU A 198 -27.47 -19.10 -11.62
N GLN A 199 -27.26 -20.05 -10.71
CA GLN A 199 -25.93 -20.55 -10.35
C GLN A 199 -25.17 -21.15 -11.54
N ALA A 200 -25.86 -21.84 -12.45
CA ALA A 200 -25.24 -22.36 -13.66
C ALA A 200 -24.80 -21.25 -14.63
N VAL A 201 -25.58 -20.15 -14.72
CA VAL A 201 -25.24 -18.95 -15.49
C VAL A 201 -24.07 -18.22 -14.84
N THR A 202 -24.10 -18.02 -13.52
CA THR A 202 -23.00 -17.44 -12.74
C THR A 202 -21.71 -18.23 -12.89
N SER A 203 -21.78 -19.56 -12.87
CA SER A 203 -20.61 -20.42 -13.05
C SER A 203 -20.01 -20.30 -14.44
N ALA A 204 -20.85 -20.27 -15.48
CA ALA A 204 -20.40 -20.07 -16.86
C ALA A 204 -19.81 -18.67 -17.09
N PHE A 205 -20.42 -17.64 -16.49
CA PHE A 205 -19.92 -16.27 -16.55
C PHE A 205 -18.58 -16.12 -15.82
N ASN A 206 -18.45 -16.70 -14.63
CA ASN A 206 -17.19 -16.72 -13.89
C ASN A 206 -16.10 -17.44 -14.69
N ALA A 207 -16.39 -18.59 -15.30
CA ALA A 207 -15.43 -19.31 -16.14
C ALA A 207 -14.96 -18.46 -17.34
N LEU A 208 -15.86 -17.69 -17.98
CA LEU A 208 -15.50 -16.74 -19.03
C LEU A 208 -14.64 -15.58 -18.50
N HIS A 209 -14.94 -15.08 -17.30
CA HIS A 209 -14.21 -14.00 -16.63
C HIS A 209 -12.80 -14.40 -16.19
N MET A 210 -12.59 -15.68 -15.89
CA MET A 210 -11.35 -16.25 -15.33
C MET A 210 -10.15 -16.33 -16.30
N ILE A 211 -10.37 -16.21 -17.60
CA ILE A 211 -9.22 -16.17 -18.53
C ILE A 211 -8.43 -14.86 -18.38
N LYS A 212 -9.06 -13.81 -17.82
CA LYS A 212 -8.45 -12.52 -17.48
C LYS A 212 -7.55 -12.56 -16.23
N THR A 213 -7.82 -13.45 -15.27
CA THR A 213 -7.03 -13.61 -14.03
C THR A 213 -5.66 -14.26 -14.28
N LEU A 214 -5.48 -15.00 -15.39
CA LEU A 214 -4.28 -15.82 -15.62
C LEU A 214 -3.00 -15.00 -15.83
N ASP A 215 -3.03 -13.85 -16.53
CA ASP A 215 -1.79 -13.06 -16.72
C ASP A 215 -1.52 -12.08 -15.57
N LYS A 216 -2.54 -11.70 -14.77
CA LYS A 216 -2.32 -11.05 -13.46
C LYS A 216 -1.67 -12.00 -12.44
N PHE A 217 -1.98 -13.29 -12.52
CA PHE A 217 -1.32 -14.31 -11.71
C PHE A 217 0.19 -14.36 -11.99
N HIS A 218 0.59 -14.48 -13.25
CA HIS A 218 2.01 -14.61 -13.62
C HIS A 218 2.81 -13.31 -13.51
N LEU A 219 2.22 -12.14 -13.79
CA LEU A 219 2.95 -10.86 -13.80
C LEU A 219 2.97 -10.14 -12.44
N ILE A 220 1.99 -10.37 -11.58
CA ILE A 220 1.87 -9.65 -10.30
C ILE A 220 1.90 -10.63 -9.12
N THR A 221 1.08 -11.68 -9.18
CA THR A 221 0.88 -12.57 -8.02
C THR A 221 2.08 -13.49 -7.77
N VAL A 222 2.64 -14.10 -8.82
CA VAL A 222 3.84 -14.94 -8.73
C VAL A 222 5.05 -14.12 -8.28
N PRO A 223 5.35 -12.95 -8.87
CA PRO A 223 6.39 -12.06 -8.35
C PRO A 223 6.15 -11.64 -6.90
N SER A 224 4.89 -11.39 -6.49
CA SER A 224 4.56 -11.06 -5.10
C SER A 224 4.91 -12.20 -4.14
N ILE A 225 4.57 -13.45 -4.50
CA ILE A 225 4.94 -14.64 -3.71
C ILE A 225 6.45 -14.76 -3.61
N ILE A 226 7.17 -14.62 -4.74
CA ILE A 226 8.63 -14.68 -4.77
C ILE A 226 9.23 -13.58 -3.88
N CYS A 227 8.73 -12.34 -3.97
CA CYS A 227 9.19 -11.22 -3.15
C CYS A 227 8.97 -11.46 -1.65
N GLN A 228 7.86 -12.08 -1.25
CA GLN A 228 7.60 -12.42 0.15
C GLN A 228 8.59 -13.48 0.67
N TRP A 229 8.95 -14.47 -0.16
CA TRP A 229 10.01 -15.44 0.16
C TRP A 229 11.41 -14.82 0.14
N LEU A 230 11.69 -13.88 -0.76
CA LEU A 230 12.93 -13.12 -0.78
C LEU A 230 13.07 -12.28 0.49
N ASN A 231 11.99 -11.68 0.99
CA ASN A 231 12.00 -10.94 2.26
C ASN A 231 12.37 -11.86 3.44
N PHE A 232 11.80 -13.06 3.50
CA PHE A 232 12.23 -14.08 4.45
C PHE A 232 13.73 -14.43 4.31
N LEU A 233 14.19 -14.68 3.07
CA LEU A 233 15.59 -15.02 2.80
C LEU A 233 16.53 -13.88 3.21
N THR A 234 16.15 -12.61 3.04
CA THR A 234 16.96 -11.47 3.48
C THR A 234 17.19 -11.47 4.99
N TYR A 235 16.20 -11.85 5.80
CA TYR A 235 16.39 -11.99 7.25
C TYR A 235 17.33 -13.14 7.62
N VAL A 236 17.23 -14.27 6.91
CA VAL A 236 18.15 -15.41 7.10
C VAL A 236 19.57 -15.01 6.73
N LEU A 237 19.76 -14.30 5.61
CA LEU A 237 21.06 -13.78 5.19
C LEU A 237 21.62 -12.77 6.19
N LEU A 238 20.77 -11.89 6.74
CA LEU A 238 21.17 -10.96 7.81
C LEU A 238 21.67 -11.72 9.04
N LEU A 239 20.97 -12.76 9.48
CA LEU A 239 21.42 -13.61 10.59
C LEU A 239 22.77 -14.28 10.29
N VAL A 240 22.93 -14.81 9.08
CA VAL A 240 24.15 -15.49 8.66
C VAL A 240 25.34 -14.52 8.61
N VAL A 241 25.18 -13.35 7.99
CA VAL A 241 26.23 -12.31 7.94
C VAL A 241 26.56 -11.79 9.34
N TYR A 242 25.57 -11.76 10.23
CA TYR A 242 25.76 -11.36 11.62
C TYR A 242 26.54 -12.40 12.44
N LEU A 243 26.33 -13.69 12.17
CA LEU A 243 27.04 -14.80 12.83
C LEU A 243 28.43 -15.06 12.22
N MET A 244 28.63 -14.77 10.93
CA MET A 244 29.91 -14.95 10.23
C MET A 244 30.88 -13.75 10.45
N GLY A 245 32.20 -14.02 10.49
CA GLY A 245 33.22 -12.96 10.40
C GLY A 245 34.19 -12.81 11.58
N GLY A 246 34.40 -13.85 12.40
CA GLY A 246 35.50 -13.85 13.39
C GLY A 246 35.34 -12.76 14.45
N ASP A 247 36.37 -11.96 14.74
CA ASP A 247 36.31 -10.90 15.77
C ASP A 247 35.97 -9.49 15.22
N GLN A 248 35.92 -9.33 13.89
CA GLN A 248 35.81 -8.03 13.22
C GLN A 248 34.58 -7.87 12.33
N GLY A 249 33.91 -8.97 11.94
CA GLY A 249 32.72 -8.93 11.07
C GLY A 249 32.99 -8.34 9.67
N HIS A 250 32.13 -8.62 8.70
CA HIS A 250 32.24 -8.04 7.35
C HIS A 250 31.22 -6.90 7.18
N LEU A 251 31.60 -5.69 7.62
CA LEU A 251 30.76 -4.48 7.55
C LEU A 251 30.22 -4.21 6.13
N THR A 252 31.06 -4.38 5.12
CA THR A 252 30.69 -4.15 3.71
C THR A 252 29.60 -5.12 3.23
N VAL A 253 29.70 -6.40 3.63
CA VAL A 253 28.68 -7.41 3.28
C VAL A 253 27.37 -7.11 3.99
N PHE A 254 27.44 -6.68 5.25
CA PHE A 254 26.27 -6.25 6.01
C PHE A 254 25.57 -5.06 5.32
N TYR A 255 26.31 -4.06 4.86
CA TYR A 255 25.77 -2.93 4.09
C TYR A 255 25.08 -3.39 2.79
N PHE A 256 25.72 -4.27 2.00
CA PHE A 256 25.13 -4.76 0.75
C PHE A 256 23.85 -5.57 0.98
N VAL A 257 23.79 -6.37 2.04
CA VAL A 257 22.57 -7.11 2.39
C VAL A 257 21.43 -6.16 2.76
N ILE A 258 21.71 -5.09 3.51
CA ILE A 258 20.69 -4.06 3.81
C ILE A 258 20.24 -3.35 2.53
N ALA A 259 21.16 -2.98 1.64
CA ALA A 259 20.81 -2.35 0.36
C ALA A 259 19.90 -3.26 -0.51
N ILE A 260 20.24 -4.54 -0.62
CA ILE A 260 19.42 -5.54 -1.34
C ILE A 260 18.05 -5.69 -0.67
N SER A 261 17.99 -5.69 0.67
CA SER A 261 16.71 -5.77 1.40
C SER A 261 15.81 -4.57 1.10
N GLY A 262 16.36 -3.37 0.91
CA GLY A 262 15.61 -2.18 0.50
C GLY A 262 14.96 -2.32 -0.88
N VAL A 263 15.65 -2.96 -1.83
CA VAL A 263 15.11 -3.26 -3.17
C VAL A 263 13.97 -4.29 -3.08
N VAL A 264 14.17 -5.37 -2.33
CA VAL A 264 13.12 -6.40 -2.13
C VAL A 264 11.89 -5.78 -1.45
N PHE A 265 12.11 -4.90 -0.48
CA PHE A 265 11.07 -4.21 0.26
C PHE A 265 10.18 -3.33 -0.64
N GLY A 266 10.76 -2.48 -1.49
CA GLY A 266 9.95 -1.57 -2.31
C GLY A 266 9.17 -2.26 -3.43
N ILE A 267 9.72 -3.33 -4.04
CA ILE A 267 8.95 -4.18 -4.96
C ILE A 267 7.83 -4.90 -4.20
N ASN A 268 8.09 -5.46 -3.02
CA ASN A 268 7.07 -6.17 -2.27
C ASN A 268 5.89 -5.26 -1.91
N MET A 269 6.16 -4.04 -1.44
CA MET A 269 5.10 -3.08 -1.10
C MET A 269 4.16 -2.79 -2.27
N THR A 270 4.74 -2.54 -3.44
CA THR A 270 3.96 -2.19 -4.64
C THR A 270 3.19 -3.38 -5.18
N LEU A 271 3.76 -4.58 -5.14
CA LEU A 271 3.09 -5.81 -5.56
C LEU A 271 1.94 -6.23 -4.63
N VAL A 272 2.07 -6.02 -3.32
CA VAL A 272 0.99 -6.28 -2.35
C VAL A 272 -0.22 -5.37 -2.62
N TYR A 273 0.04 -4.10 -2.97
CA TYR A 273 -1.01 -3.13 -3.27
C TYR A 273 -1.67 -3.39 -4.64
N SER A 274 -0.91 -3.87 -5.63
CA SER A 274 -1.45 -4.23 -6.94
C SER A 274 -2.17 -5.59 -6.96
N ALA A 275 -1.81 -6.52 -6.07
CA ALA A 275 -2.47 -7.82 -5.96
C ALA A 275 -3.97 -7.66 -5.66
N ASP A 276 -4.32 -6.92 -4.61
CA ASP A 276 -5.70 -6.59 -4.24
C ASP A 276 -5.76 -5.32 -3.37
N TRP A 277 -6.21 -4.22 -3.96
CA TRP A 277 -6.36 -2.94 -3.25
C TRP A 277 -7.49 -2.97 -2.22
N ASN A 278 -8.40 -3.96 -2.24
CA ASN A 278 -9.49 -4.03 -1.27
C ASN A 278 -8.98 -4.21 0.16
N TYR A 279 -7.82 -4.85 0.33
CA TYR A 279 -7.23 -5.17 1.62
C TYR A 279 -6.12 -4.20 2.04
N THR A 280 -5.84 -3.14 1.25
CA THR A 280 -4.85 -2.11 1.61
C THR A 280 -5.09 -1.47 2.99
N PRO A 281 -6.33 -1.16 3.42
CA PRO A 281 -6.55 -0.62 4.77
C PRO A 281 -6.18 -1.62 5.88
N VAL A 282 -6.39 -2.92 5.64
CA VAL A 282 -6.01 -4.00 6.55
C VAL A 282 -4.48 -4.18 6.59
N TYR A 283 -3.81 -4.00 5.46
CA TYR A 283 -2.35 -3.97 5.38
C TYR A 283 -1.74 -2.87 6.25
N ILE A 284 -2.26 -1.65 6.14
CA ILE A 284 -1.78 -0.47 6.88
C ILE A 284 -1.98 -0.68 8.40
N VAL A 285 -3.03 -1.40 8.81
CA VAL A 285 -3.17 -1.84 10.20
C VAL A 285 -1.99 -2.71 10.61
N GLY A 286 -1.65 -3.75 9.82
CA GLY A 286 -0.50 -4.61 10.11
C GLY A 286 0.82 -3.84 10.26
N GLU A 287 1.06 -2.89 9.35
CA GLU A 287 2.23 -1.99 9.36
C GLU A 287 2.30 -1.18 10.67
N ASN A 288 1.19 -0.59 11.10
CA ASN A 288 1.12 0.25 12.31
C ASN A 288 1.00 -0.54 13.63
N CYS A 289 0.65 -1.82 13.59
CA CYS A 289 0.66 -2.70 14.77
C CYS A 289 2.07 -3.14 15.17
N PHE A 290 2.99 -3.13 14.20
CA PHE A 290 4.33 -3.65 14.35
C PHE A 290 5.09 -3.09 15.55
N PRO A 291 5.09 -1.76 15.80
CA PRO A 291 5.90 -1.20 16.88
C PRO A 291 5.40 -1.61 18.29
N ILE A 292 4.10 -1.85 18.45
CA ILE A 292 3.51 -2.34 19.70
C ILE A 292 3.94 -3.79 19.97
N ILE A 293 3.82 -4.66 18.96
CA ILE A 293 4.17 -6.08 19.08
C ILE A 293 5.64 -6.23 19.45
N THR A 294 6.50 -5.49 18.80
CA THR A 294 7.95 -5.54 19.06
C THR A 294 8.34 -4.92 20.39
N SER A 295 7.67 -3.85 20.83
CA SER A 295 7.87 -3.30 22.19
C SER A 295 7.45 -4.31 23.27
N PHE A 296 6.36 -5.05 23.03
CA PHE A 296 5.94 -6.14 23.90
C PHE A 296 6.97 -7.28 23.95
N ILE A 297 7.55 -7.66 22.81
CA ILE A 297 8.62 -8.67 22.75
C ILE A 297 9.87 -8.20 23.50
N HIS A 298 10.29 -6.95 23.34
CA HIS A 298 11.41 -6.37 24.09
C HIS A 298 11.17 -6.36 25.60
N TYR A 299 9.95 -6.04 26.01
CA TYR A 299 9.54 -6.11 27.41
C TYR A 299 9.68 -7.55 27.96
N LEU A 300 9.19 -8.56 27.23
CA LEU A 300 9.33 -9.97 27.61
C LEU A 300 10.80 -10.42 27.63
N ALA A 301 11.59 -10.06 26.62
CA ALA A 301 13.00 -10.39 26.55
C ALA A 301 13.78 -9.80 27.73
N THR A 302 13.46 -8.56 28.13
CA THR A 302 14.07 -7.90 29.28
C THR A 302 13.66 -8.55 30.59
N LEU A 303 12.41 -9.02 30.73
CA LEU A 303 11.99 -9.77 31.92
C LEU A 303 12.73 -11.10 32.07
N LEU A 304 12.95 -11.81 30.96
CA LEU A 304 13.60 -13.12 30.97
C LEU A 304 15.12 -13.04 31.11
N PHE A 305 15.75 -12.02 30.52
CA PHE A 305 17.21 -11.93 30.36
C PHE A 305 17.81 -10.60 30.85
N GLY A 306 17.07 -9.79 31.59
CA GLY A 306 17.50 -8.48 32.09
C GLY A 306 18.62 -8.52 33.14
N ASN A 307 18.99 -9.70 33.64
CA ASN A 307 20.10 -9.82 34.58
C ASN A 307 21.46 -9.71 33.87
N ARG A 308 21.93 -8.47 33.70
CA ARG A 308 23.21 -8.11 33.06
C ARG A 308 24.46 -8.75 33.67
N ARG A 309 24.40 -9.30 34.89
CA ARG A 309 25.54 -10.00 35.51
C ARG A 309 25.75 -11.43 34.99
N LYS A 310 24.72 -12.05 34.39
CA LYS A 310 24.76 -13.45 33.96
C LYS A 310 24.71 -13.59 32.43
N TRP A 311 24.18 -12.60 31.73
CA TRP A 311 23.99 -12.61 30.28
C TRP A 311 24.46 -11.30 29.65
N ASN A 312 25.01 -11.38 28.43
CA ASN A 312 25.14 -10.22 27.55
C ASN A 312 23.75 -9.85 27.02
N SER A 313 22.95 -9.17 27.84
CA SER A 313 21.55 -8.84 27.56
C SER A 313 21.38 -8.11 26.23
N ASP A 314 22.30 -7.21 25.87
CA ASP A 314 22.21 -6.40 24.65
C ASP A 314 22.41 -7.25 23.37
N PHE A 315 23.30 -8.25 23.40
CA PHE A 315 23.45 -9.21 22.28
C PHE A 315 22.23 -10.11 22.14
N LEU A 316 21.70 -10.57 23.27
CA LEU A 316 20.60 -11.52 23.28
C LEU A 316 19.29 -10.88 22.79
N ILE A 317 19.05 -9.61 23.12
CA ILE A 317 17.89 -8.85 22.61
C ILE A 317 17.94 -8.74 21.08
N VAL A 318 19.09 -8.40 20.49
CA VAL A 318 19.24 -8.31 19.03
C VAL A 318 19.06 -9.68 18.35
N ASN A 319 19.62 -10.74 18.95
CA ASN A 319 19.44 -12.09 18.43
C ASN A 319 17.95 -12.51 18.46
N ILE A 320 17.25 -12.23 19.56
CA ILE A 320 15.80 -12.49 19.69
C ILE A 320 15.01 -11.72 18.62
N ASP A 321 15.34 -10.45 18.37
CA ASP A 321 14.70 -9.64 17.33
C ASP A 321 14.85 -10.24 15.93
N ILE A 322 16.06 -10.69 15.58
CA ILE A 322 16.32 -11.33 14.29
C ILE A 322 15.53 -12.65 14.17
N TRP A 323 15.49 -13.47 15.22
CA TRP A 323 14.69 -14.71 15.22
C TRP A 323 13.20 -14.46 15.08
N VAL A 324 12.66 -13.48 15.82
CA VAL A 324 11.26 -13.07 15.70
C VAL A 324 10.96 -12.58 14.29
N ALA A 325 11.86 -11.80 13.68
CA ALA A 325 11.70 -11.32 12.32
C ALA A 325 11.62 -12.48 11.31
N ILE A 326 12.48 -13.49 11.47
CA ILE A 326 12.49 -14.70 10.64
C ILE A 326 11.17 -15.46 10.78
N ILE A 327 10.66 -15.63 12.00
CA ILE A 327 9.40 -16.35 12.24
C ILE A 327 8.22 -15.60 11.62
N ILE A 328 8.11 -14.29 11.86
CA ILE A 328 7.00 -13.49 11.32
C ILE A 328 7.03 -13.46 9.79
N SER A 329 8.20 -13.23 9.19
CA SER A 329 8.35 -13.21 7.73
C SER A 329 8.10 -14.58 7.09
N PHE A 330 8.49 -15.67 7.75
CA PHE A 330 8.19 -17.04 7.30
C PHE A 330 6.69 -17.32 7.31
N VAL A 331 6.00 -17.02 8.42
CA VAL A 331 4.55 -17.20 8.53
C VAL A 331 3.84 -16.33 7.50
N ALA A 332 4.27 -15.09 7.30
CA ALA A 332 3.72 -14.21 6.28
C ALA A 332 3.91 -14.81 4.87
N ALA A 333 5.09 -15.33 4.52
CA ALA A 333 5.36 -15.96 3.23
C ALA A 333 4.52 -17.23 2.99
N VAL A 334 4.38 -18.07 4.01
CA VAL A 334 3.54 -19.28 3.94
C VAL A 334 2.08 -18.91 3.77
N VAL A 335 1.54 -18.01 4.59
CA VAL A 335 0.13 -17.59 4.50
C VAL A 335 -0.15 -16.91 3.16
N TRP A 336 0.76 -16.07 2.66
CA TRP A 336 0.64 -15.44 1.34
C TRP A 336 0.64 -16.46 0.20
N THR A 337 1.54 -17.45 0.26
CA THR A 337 1.61 -18.55 -0.72
C THR A 337 0.37 -19.42 -0.67
N ILE A 338 -0.18 -19.69 0.51
CA ILE A 338 -1.43 -20.45 0.65
C ILE A 338 -2.60 -19.63 0.09
N ALA A 339 -2.71 -18.36 0.46
CA ALA A 339 -3.80 -17.47 0.04
C ALA A 339 -3.88 -17.30 -1.48
N TYR A 340 -2.74 -17.14 -2.16
CA TYR A 340 -2.70 -16.85 -3.60
C TYR A 340 -2.27 -18.03 -4.48
N GLY A 341 -1.50 -18.98 -3.96
CA GLY A 341 -0.92 -20.08 -4.73
C GLY A 341 -1.57 -21.45 -4.53
N HIS A 342 -2.30 -21.66 -3.42
CA HIS A 342 -2.89 -22.97 -3.12
C HIS A 342 -4.40 -22.93 -2.84
N CYS A 343 -4.95 -21.79 -2.43
CA CYS A 343 -6.37 -21.63 -2.14
C CYS A 343 -7.14 -21.09 -3.36
N ASP A 344 -8.27 -21.72 -3.60
CA ASP A 344 -9.26 -21.40 -4.63
C ASP A 344 -10.48 -20.75 -3.95
N SER A 345 -11.20 -19.85 -4.63
CA SER A 345 -12.40 -19.24 -4.05
C SER A 345 -13.41 -20.34 -3.79
N GLY A 346 -13.69 -20.56 -2.49
CA GLY A 346 -14.65 -21.56 -2.05
C GLY A 346 -15.98 -21.34 -2.76
N ASN A 347 -16.34 -22.25 -3.65
CA ASN A 347 -17.72 -22.42 -4.07
C ASN A 347 -18.29 -23.67 -3.40
N THR A 348 -19.50 -23.54 -2.86
CA THR A 348 -20.22 -24.60 -2.13
C THR A 348 -20.61 -25.77 -3.03
N ASP A 349 -20.69 -25.56 -4.35
CA ASP A 349 -21.33 -26.52 -5.27
C ASP A 349 -20.37 -27.31 -6.16
N GLY A 350 -19.15 -27.58 -5.67
CA GLY A 350 -18.25 -28.55 -6.32
C GLY A 350 -17.55 -28.06 -7.59
N THR A 351 -17.71 -26.80 -8.00
CA THR A 351 -16.87 -26.16 -9.02
C THR A 351 -15.64 -25.52 -8.35
N THR A 352 -14.45 -26.03 -8.66
CA THR A 352 -13.18 -25.42 -8.26
C THR A 352 -12.88 -24.24 -9.19
N VAL A 353 -12.84 -23.03 -8.64
CA VAL A 353 -12.52 -21.78 -9.35
C VAL A 353 -11.02 -21.52 -9.23
N GLU A 354 -10.24 -22.26 -10.01
CA GLU A 354 -8.78 -22.12 -10.10
C GLU A 354 -8.38 -20.63 -10.18
N TYR A 355 -7.76 -20.10 -9.10
CA TYR A 355 -7.37 -18.68 -8.88
C TYR A 355 -8.40 -17.68 -8.32
N GLY A 356 -9.44 -18.14 -7.64
CA GLY A 356 -10.50 -17.29 -7.08
C GLY A 356 -10.12 -16.16 -6.10
N HIS A 357 -8.92 -16.19 -5.51
CA HIS A 357 -8.41 -15.12 -4.64
C HIS A 357 -7.79 -13.94 -5.40
N ILE A 358 -7.59 -14.06 -6.72
CA ILE A 358 -6.99 -13.02 -7.54
C ILE A 358 -8.09 -12.05 -7.96
N PHE A 359 -7.98 -10.81 -7.51
CA PHE A 359 -8.81 -9.73 -8.00
C PHE A 359 -8.37 -9.37 -9.43
N ALA A 360 -8.95 -9.99 -10.46
CA ALA A 360 -8.84 -9.46 -11.82
C ALA A 360 -9.69 -8.21 -11.90
N GLU A 361 -9.04 -7.06 -12.02
CA GLU A 361 -9.72 -5.80 -12.29
C GLU A 361 -10.61 -6.01 -13.51
N GLY A 362 -11.92 -5.74 -13.40
CA GLY A 362 -12.80 -5.61 -14.56
C GLY A 362 -12.23 -4.58 -15.53
N PHE A 363 -12.55 -4.66 -16.84
CA PHE A 363 -12.08 -3.70 -17.84
C PHE A 363 -12.81 -2.36 -17.65
N ASP A 364 -12.57 -1.71 -16.52
CA ASP A 364 -13.16 -0.40 -16.25
C ASP A 364 -12.28 0.66 -16.91
N THR A 365 -12.46 0.75 -18.23
CA THR A 365 -12.05 1.91 -19.03
C THR A 365 -13.05 3.06 -18.89
N ASP A 366 -14.17 2.84 -18.18
CA ASP A 366 -15.25 3.81 -17.96
C ASP A 366 -15.37 4.25 -16.50
N SER A 367 -14.48 3.81 -15.61
CA SER A 367 -14.41 4.29 -14.23
C SER A 367 -14.06 5.77 -14.27
N LYS A 368 -15.08 6.63 -14.33
CA LYS A 368 -14.95 8.07 -14.16
C LYS A 368 -14.18 8.26 -12.86
N VAL A 369 -12.92 8.68 -12.99
CA VAL A 369 -12.15 9.15 -11.86
C VAL A 369 -12.82 10.44 -11.42
N TRP A 370 -13.48 10.38 -10.27
CA TRP A 370 -14.24 11.50 -9.74
C TRP A 370 -13.28 12.60 -9.26
N CYS A 371 -13.60 13.87 -9.47
CA CYS A 371 -12.77 15.00 -9.02
C CYS A 371 -12.52 14.98 -7.51
N GLU A 372 -13.44 14.36 -6.77
CA GLU A 372 -13.41 14.12 -5.34
C GLU A 372 -12.22 13.24 -4.90
N ILE A 373 -11.55 12.54 -5.83
CA ILE A 373 -10.30 11.82 -5.56
C ILE A 373 -9.11 12.74 -5.24
N ILE A 374 -9.17 14.01 -5.64
CA ILE A 374 -8.07 14.96 -5.47
C ILE A 374 -7.77 15.14 -3.98
N SER A 375 -8.81 15.27 -3.16
CA SER A 375 -8.69 15.41 -1.70
C SER A 375 -7.94 14.23 -1.05
N PRO A 376 -8.39 12.96 -1.15
CA PRO A 376 -7.68 11.84 -0.53
C PRO A 376 -6.30 11.59 -1.16
N THR A 377 -6.10 11.91 -2.44
CA THR A 377 -4.76 11.85 -3.06
C THR A 377 -3.82 12.87 -2.42
N LEU A 378 -4.27 14.11 -2.20
CA LEU A 378 -3.50 15.13 -1.49
C LEU A 378 -3.24 14.73 -0.03
N MET A 379 -4.19 14.06 0.64
CA MET A 379 -3.97 13.52 1.98
C MET A 379 -2.81 12.51 2.01
N VAL A 380 -2.73 11.59 1.03
CA VAL A 380 -1.62 10.64 0.93
C VAL A 380 -0.30 11.35 0.65
N ILE A 381 -0.26 12.29 -0.30
CA ILE A 381 0.97 13.00 -0.68
C ILE A 381 1.50 13.86 0.48
N VAL A 382 0.65 14.68 1.11
CA VAL A 382 1.06 15.54 2.24
C VAL A 382 1.27 14.72 3.52
N GLY A 383 0.47 13.66 3.70
CA GLY A 383 0.65 12.64 4.72
C GLY A 383 2.06 12.07 4.63
N MET A 384 2.35 11.28 3.60
CA MET A 384 3.62 10.57 3.45
C MET A 384 4.81 11.52 3.29
N GLY A 385 4.69 12.58 2.50
CA GLY A 385 5.83 13.43 2.11
C GLY A 385 6.35 14.32 3.23
N LEU A 386 5.46 15.05 3.93
CA LEU A 386 5.89 16.15 4.80
C LEU A 386 6.44 15.67 6.15
N VAL A 387 6.10 14.46 6.61
CA VAL A 387 6.43 14.00 7.97
C VAL A 387 7.94 13.96 8.22
N TYR A 388 8.73 13.40 7.29
CA TYR A 388 10.17 13.23 7.45
C TYR A 388 10.97 14.53 7.30
N SER A 389 10.34 15.60 6.80
CA SER A 389 10.96 16.93 6.76
C SER A 389 11.13 17.54 8.16
N ILE A 390 10.29 17.14 9.11
CA ILE A 390 10.22 17.70 10.47
C ILE A 390 10.54 16.63 11.51
N TYR A 391 9.94 15.44 11.40
CA TYR A 391 10.08 14.35 12.37
C TYR A 391 10.98 13.24 11.81
N PRO A 392 11.94 12.69 12.59
CA PRO A 392 12.24 13.00 13.99
C PRO A 392 13.22 14.17 14.19
N GLY A 393 13.87 14.63 13.11
CA GLY A 393 15.06 15.49 13.20
C GLY A 393 14.85 16.85 13.85
N ILE A 394 13.84 17.62 13.41
CA ILE A 394 13.51 18.93 13.97
C ILE A 394 12.68 18.76 15.24
N ALA A 395 11.60 17.98 15.17
CA ALA A 395 10.74 17.66 16.30
C ALA A 395 10.69 16.14 16.47
N PRO A 396 11.05 15.57 17.64
CA PRO A 396 11.41 16.26 18.88
C PRO A 396 12.87 16.72 18.95
N GLY A 397 13.75 16.28 18.05
CA GLY A 397 15.21 16.32 18.21
C GLY A 397 15.87 17.67 18.50
N MET A 398 15.30 18.79 18.03
CA MET A 398 15.86 20.14 18.22
C MET A 398 14.99 21.05 19.11
N ILE A 399 13.70 20.74 19.27
CA ILE A 399 12.72 21.61 19.94
C ILE A 399 12.40 21.12 21.37
N VAL A 400 12.38 19.80 21.56
CA VAL A 400 12.01 19.16 22.83
C VAL A 400 13.29 18.84 23.64
N PRO A 401 13.28 19.01 24.97
CA PRO A 401 14.36 18.54 25.82
C PRO A 401 14.59 17.02 25.68
N PHE A 402 15.85 16.58 25.64
CA PHE A 402 16.24 15.19 25.35
C PHE A 402 15.51 14.13 26.20
N TYR A 403 15.32 14.37 27.51
CA TYR A 403 14.65 13.42 28.42
C TYR A 403 13.15 13.20 28.14
N LEU A 404 12.53 14.02 27.29
CA LEU A 404 11.13 13.89 26.85
C LEU A 404 11.01 13.21 25.50
N VAL A 405 12.08 13.14 24.70
CA VAL A 405 12.09 12.51 23.37
C VAL A 405 11.60 11.06 23.47
N ASP A 406 12.19 10.27 24.35
CA ASP A 406 11.82 8.87 24.57
C ASP A 406 10.35 8.70 24.97
N LYS A 407 9.81 9.64 25.77
CA LYS A 407 8.41 9.60 26.19
C LYS A 407 7.46 9.93 25.05
N ILE A 408 7.84 10.84 24.16
CA ILE A 408 7.06 11.18 22.96
C ILE A 408 7.01 9.97 22.05
N GLU A 409 8.15 9.34 21.80
CA GLU A 409 8.22 8.13 20.97
C GLU A 409 7.32 7.02 21.55
N MET A 410 7.36 6.77 22.86
CA MET A 410 6.46 5.79 23.50
C MET A 410 4.97 6.11 23.30
N VAL A 411 4.58 7.38 23.39
CA VAL A 411 3.18 7.78 23.15
C VAL A 411 2.80 7.57 21.69
N LEU A 412 3.68 7.96 20.76
CA LEU A 412 3.45 7.79 19.32
C LEU A 412 3.30 6.31 18.96
N LEU A 413 4.18 5.43 19.47
CA LEU A 413 4.11 3.99 19.22
C LEU A 413 2.75 3.36 19.57
N ILE A 414 2.02 3.91 20.55
CA ILE A 414 0.68 3.44 20.95
C ILE A 414 -0.41 4.20 20.16
N ALA A 415 -0.26 5.51 19.98
CA ALA A 415 -1.28 6.35 19.39
C ALA A 415 -1.48 6.11 17.89
N THR A 416 -0.41 5.74 17.17
CA THR A 416 -0.41 5.57 15.69
C THR A 416 -1.18 4.34 15.24
N PHE A 417 -1.42 3.38 16.13
CA PHE A 417 -2.26 2.21 15.87
C PHE A 417 -3.74 2.55 15.69
N PHE A 418 -4.26 3.57 16.38
CA PHE A 418 -5.71 3.82 16.42
C PHE A 418 -6.31 4.24 15.05
N PRO A 419 -5.74 5.21 14.30
CA PRO A 419 -6.37 5.67 13.06
C PRO A 419 -6.56 4.56 12.01
N PRO A 420 -5.53 3.75 11.66
CA PRO A 420 -5.71 2.65 10.71
C PRO A 420 -6.75 1.62 11.16
N VAL A 421 -6.75 1.29 12.46
CA VAL A 421 -7.66 0.27 13.02
C VAL A 421 -9.10 0.75 12.99
N ILE A 422 -9.36 2.02 13.32
CA ILE A 422 -10.70 2.60 13.21
C ILE A 422 -11.19 2.51 11.76
N VAL A 423 -10.36 2.87 10.78
CA VAL A 423 -10.72 2.79 9.35
C VAL A 423 -10.99 1.34 8.91
N ALA A 424 -10.15 0.39 9.33
CA ALA A 424 -10.36 -1.02 9.01
C ALA A 424 -11.63 -1.60 9.66
N LEU A 425 -11.93 -1.22 10.92
CA LEU A 425 -13.16 -1.63 11.60
C LEU A 425 -14.40 -1.03 10.92
N LEU A 426 -14.35 0.24 10.51
CA LEU A 426 -15.44 0.90 9.78
C LEU A 426 -15.78 0.16 8.47
N GLN A 427 -14.76 -0.39 7.79
CA GLN A 427 -14.94 -1.18 6.56
C GLN A 427 -15.43 -2.60 6.83
N ARG A 428 -15.03 -3.19 7.96
CA ARG A 428 -15.36 -4.58 8.30
C ARG A 428 -16.82 -4.75 8.75
N PHE A 429 -17.37 -3.82 9.51
CA PHE A 429 -18.72 -3.95 10.03
C PHE A 429 -19.77 -3.55 8.98
N PRO A 430 -20.74 -4.43 8.63
CA PRO A 430 -21.74 -4.15 7.60
C PRO A 430 -22.55 -2.86 7.87
N SER A 431 -22.86 -2.58 9.14
CA SER A 431 -23.62 -1.40 9.55
C SER A 431 -22.88 -0.08 9.32
N THR A 432 -21.55 -0.07 9.38
CA THR A 432 -20.72 1.13 9.22
C THR A 432 -20.04 1.24 7.86
N LYS A 433 -20.03 0.15 7.08
CA LYS A 433 -19.39 0.09 5.75
C LYS A 433 -19.89 1.18 4.79
N LYS A 434 -21.18 1.53 4.89
CA LYS A 434 -21.82 2.64 4.14
C LYS A 434 -21.15 3.99 4.40
N TYR A 435 -20.73 4.25 5.64
CA TYR A 435 -20.10 5.51 6.05
C TYR A 435 -18.57 5.47 6.01
N SER A 436 -17.97 4.33 5.65
CA SER A 436 -16.53 4.17 5.63
C SER A 436 -15.87 5.06 4.55
N PRO A 437 -14.58 5.46 4.71
CA PRO A 437 -13.86 6.24 3.70
C PRO A 437 -13.72 5.53 2.35
N LYS A 438 -13.78 4.19 2.35
CA LYS A 438 -13.79 3.33 1.16
C LYS A 438 -15.15 3.32 0.44
N ALA A 439 -16.20 3.85 1.08
CA ALA A 439 -17.60 3.79 0.66
C ALA A 439 -18.06 2.36 0.30
N THR A 440 -19.35 2.17 0.07
CA THR A 440 -19.85 0.89 -0.47
C THR A 440 -19.86 0.96 -2.00
N TYR A 441 -19.64 -0.18 -2.64
CA TYR A 441 -19.80 -0.30 -4.09
C TYR A 441 -21.29 -0.25 -4.43
N VAL A 442 -21.66 0.65 -5.36
CA VAL A 442 -23.02 0.82 -5.85
C VAL A 442 -23.01 0.70 -7.37
N TYR A 443 -23.70 -0.32 -7.87
CA TYR A 443 -23.89 -0.50 -9.31
C TYR A 443 -24.95 0.50 -9.83
N PRO A 444 -24.79 1.14 -11.01
CA PRO A 444 -23.65 1.07 -11.95
C PRO A 444 -22.56 2.14 -11.69
N ASP A 445 -22.74 3.03 -10.71
CA ASP A 445 -21.93 4.24 -10.50
C ASP A 445 -20.52 4.01 -9.89
N GLY A 446 -20.18 2.76 -9.57
CA GLY A 446 -18.88 2.36 -9.00
C GLY A 446 -18.84 2.47 -7.47
N MET A 447 -17.65 2.71 -6.89
CA MET A 447 -17.59 3.05 -5.47
C MET A 447 -18.31 4.38 -5.22
N GLY A 448 -19.11 4.43 -4.15
CA GLY A 448 -19.95 5.59 -3.83
C GLY A 448 -19.18 6.90 -3.66
N GLY A 449 -17.87 6.86 -3.39
CA GLY A 449 -17.04 8.05 -3.22
C GLY A 449 -17.34 8.84 -1.96
N TRP A 450 -16.73 10.01 -1.84
CA TRP A 450 -17.01 11.00 -0.79
C TRP A 450 -18.15 11.95 -1.18
N ARG A 451 -18.92 11.56 -2.20
CA ARG A 451 -20.13 12.24 -2.70
C ARG A 451 -21.39 11.65 -2.06
N PRO A 452 -22.55 12.31 -2.20
CA PRO A 452 -23.82 11.66 -1.96
C PRO A 452 -24.03 10.49 -2.94
N TYR A 453 -24.39 9.31 -2.43
CA TYR A 453 -24.71 8.15 -3.27
C TYR A 453 -25.91 7.37 -2.71
N GLN A 454 -26.60 6.65 -3.59
CA GLN A 454 -27.79 5.85 -3.27
C GLN A 454 -27.39 4.41 -2.98
N SER A 455 -27.60 3.94 -1.76
CA SER A 455 -27.42 2.51 -1.41
C SER A 455 -28.69 1.94 -0.81
N ASP A 456 -29.22 2.60 0.22
CA ASP A 456 -30.36 2.16 1.03
C ASP A 456 -30.96 3.42 1.66
N GLY A 457 -31.20 4.41 0.79
CA GLY A 457 -31.30 5.83 1.12
C GLY A 457 -30.08 6.64 0.65
N THR A 458 -30.22 7.96 0.64
CA THR A 458 -29.16 8.91 0.28
C THR A 458 -28.13 8.97 1.41
N VAL A 459 -26.93 8.41 1.19
CA VAL A 459 -25.82 8.48 2.14
C VAL A 459 -24.92 9.64 1.77
N HIS A 460 -24.72 10.58 2.68
CA HIS A 460 -23.85 11.75 2.49
C HIS A 460 -22.46 11.49 3.07
N ASN A 461 -21.52 11.02 2.24
CA ASN A 461 -20.13 10.79 2.66
C ASN A 461 -19.20 12.00 2.52
N TRP A 462 -19.74 13.21 2.29
CA TRP A 462 -18.95 14.46 2.24
C TRP A 462 -18.13 14.66 3.50
N PHE A 463 -18.62 14.23 4.67
CA PHE A 463 -17.98 14.44 5.96
C PHE A 463 -16.47 14.16 5.99
N TRP A 464 -15.97 13.23 5.16
CA TRP A 464 -14.54 12.95 5.06
C TRP A 464 -13.69 14.14 4.54
N HIS A 465 -14.25 15.04 3.74
CA HIS A 465 -13.60 16.31 3.37
C HIS A 465 -13.33 17.23 4.55
N LEU A 466 -14.02 17.06 5.68
CA LEU A 466 -13.70 17.82 6.91
C LEU A 466 -12.25 17.55 7.34
N PHE A 467 -11.73 16.35 7.11
CA PHE A 467 -10.36 15.99 7.44
C PHE A 467 -9.31 16.64 6.52
N ASP A 468 -9.70 17.32 5.44
CA ASP A 468 -8.80 18.16 4.65
C ASP A 468 -8.19 19.29 5.52
N ILE A 469 -8.86 19.69 6.60
CA ILE A 469 -8.31 20.64 7.58
C ILE A 469 -7.00 20.14 8.20
N LEU A 470 -6.81 18.83 8.32
CA LEU A 470 -5.59 18.26 8.88
C LEU A 470 -4.39 18.48 7.95
N ILE A 471 -4.60 18.58 6.64
CA ILE A 471 -3.55 18.95 5.68
C ILE A 471 -3.05 20.36 6.01
N VAL A 472 -3.97 21.31 6.16
CA VAL A 472 -3.66 22.71 6.47
C VAL A 472 -2.97 22.79 7.83
N ILE A 473 -3.50 22.12 8.86
CA ILE A 473 -2.89 22.08 10.19
C ILE A 473 -1.46 21.52 10.11
N LYS A 474 -1.23 20.44 9.38
CA LYS A 474 0.09 19.82 9.27
C LYS A 474 1.11 20.75 8.59
N ILE A 475 0.72 21.42 7.51
CA ILE A 475 1.59 22.39 6.82
C ILE A 475 1.87 23.61 7.72
N LEU A 476 0.85 24.12 8.41
CA LEU A 476 1.01 25.23 9.36
C LEU A 476 1.95 24.86 10.50
N LEU A 477 1.82 23.66 11.07
CA LEU A 477 2.71 23.17 12.12
C LEU A 477 4.15 23.04 11.62
N ALA A 478 4.37 22.51 10.41
CA ALA A 478 5.69 22.46 9.80
C ALA A 478 6.31 23.85 9.64
N ALA A 479 5.52 24.82 9.16
CA ALA A 479 5.96 26.21 9.04
C ALA A 479 6.27 26.84 10.41
N ILE A 480 5.46 26.58 11.43
CA ILE A 480 5.68 27.05 12.80
C ILE A 480 6.97 26.45 13.39
N PHE A 481 7.23 25.15 13.19
CA PHE A 481 8.47 24.52 13.67
C PHE A 481 9.71 25.13 13.01
N ILE A 482 9.70 25.29 11.68
CA ILE A 482 10.79 25.94 10.96
C ILE A 482 10.96 27.40 11.42
N TYR A 483 9.86 28.14 11.55
CA TYR A 483 9.88 29.53 12.02
C TYR A 483 10.47 29.65 13.44
N SER A 484 10.08 28.74 14.33
CA SER A 484 10.55 28.73 15.72
C SER A 484 12.07 28.53 15.82
N LEU A 485 12.66 27.71 14.93
CA LEU A 485 14.11 27.48 14.91
C LEU A 485 14.92 28.70 14.45
N HIS A 486 14.40 29.50 13.52
CA HIS A 486 15.11 30.66 12.96
C HIS A 486 14.93 31.92 13.80
N TYR A 487 13.74 32.14 14.37
CA TYR A 487 13.43 33.34 15.16
C TYR A 487 13.33 33.01 16.64
N ARG A 488 14.47 32.66 17.25
CA ARG A 488 14.53 32.17 18.63
C ARG A 488 13.92 33.14 19.65
N ASP A 489 14.04 34.45 19.40
CA ASP A 489 13.55 35.52 20.28
C ASP A 489 12.07 35.90 20.07
N SER A 490 11.42 35.36 19.03
CA SER A 490 10.00 35.60 18.80
C SER A 490 9.14 35.06 19.94
N ALA A 491 7.99 35.70 20.21
CA ALA A 491 7.05 35.25 21.24
C ALA A 491 6.56 33.81 20.99
N ILE A 492 6.40 33.45 19.71
CA ILE A 492 6.01 32.11 19.26
C ILE A 492 7.11 31.10 19.58
N SER A 493 8.37 31.38 19.22
CA SER A 493 9.51 30.50 19.54
C SER A 493 9.67 30.29 21.04
N ARG A 494 9.63 31.36 21.85
CA ARG A 494 9.75 31.27 23.31
C ARG A 494 8.65 30.42 23.97
N SER A 495 7.49 30.32 23.35
CA SER A 495 6.39 29.47 23.82
C SER A 495 6.52 27.99 23.44
N ILE A 496 7.37 27.67 22.46
CA ILE A 496 7.52 26.33 21.88
C ILE A 496 8.86 25.72 22.27
N ILE A 497 9.98 26.40 21.99
CA ILE A 497 11.34 25.90 22.26
C ILE A 497 11.58 25.83 23.77
N ASN A 498 12.11 24.69 24.23
CA ASN A 498 12.38 24.41 25.65
C ASN A 498 11.15 24.45 26.57
N GLN A 499 9.93 24.54 26.02
CA GLN A 499 8.68 24.39 26.77
C GLN A 499 8.16 22.95 26.63
N PRO A 500 8.39 22.09 27.64
CA PRO A 500 8.20 20.64 27.50
C PRO A 500 6.76 20.25 27.20
N LYS A 501 5.77 20.97 27.73
CA LYS A 501 4.34 20.65 27.50
C LYS A 501 3.88 21.03 26.09
N MET A 502 4.19 22.25 25.65
CA MET A 502 3.71 22.76 24.35
C MET A 502 4.40 22.06 23.19
N SER A 503 5.73 21.93 23.24
CA SER A 503 6.48 21.28 22.16
C SER A 503 6.07 19.82 21.99
N THR A 504 5.91 19.08 23.10
CA THR A 504 5.45 17.69 23.07
C THR A 504 4.06 17.57 22.44
N ALA A 505 3.12 18.42 22.86
CA ALA A 505 1.77 18.41 22.32
C ALA A 505 1.75 18.68 20.80
N LEU A 506 2.49 19.69 20.33
CA LEU A 506 2.58 20.02 18.91
C LEU A 506 3.23 18.90 18.09
N SER A 507 4.29 18.27 18.60
CA SER A 507 4.94 17.14 17.92
C SER A 507 4.01 15.93 17.80
N ILE A 508 3.26 15.62 18.87
CA ILE A 508 2.26 14.54 18.84
C ILE A 508 1.15 14.87 17.85
N ILE A 509 0.59 16.09 17.86
CA ILE A 509 -0.46 16.49 16.92
C ILE A 509 0.04 16.40 15.48
N PHE A 510 1.26 16.87 15.21
CA PHE A 510 1.86 16.81 13.87
C PHE A 510 1.96 15.37 13.34
N TYR A 511 2.44 14.45 14.18
CA TYR A 511 2.57 13.04 13.81
C TYR A 511 1.20 12.35 13.73
N MET A 512 0.26 12.66 14.61
CA MET A 512 -1.10 12.11 14.53
C MET A 512 -1.84 12.59 13.27
N CYS A 513 -1.65 13.84 12.85
CA CYS A 513 -2.15 14.32 11.56
C CYS A 513 -1.59 13.49 10.40
N HIS A 514 -0.30 13.11 10.44
CA HIS A 514 0.29 12.24 9.42
C HIS A 514 -0.43 10.89 9.33
N GLU A 515 -0.62 10.18 10.45
CA GLU A 515 -1.26 8.85 10.44
C GLU A 515 -2.74 8.90 10.02
N ILE A 516 -3.48 9.91 10.50
CA ILE A 516 -4.89 10.07 10.14
C ILE A 516 -5.01 10.34 8.62
N LEU A 517 -4.14 11.18 8.06
CA LEU A 517 -4.13 11.49 6.63
C LEU A 517 -3.80 10.24 5.78
N LEU A 518 -2.89 9.38 6.23
CA LEU A 518 -2.57 8.13 5.51
C LEU A 518 -3.72 7.12 5.58
N ALA A 519 -4.26 6.88 6.78
CA ALA A 519 -5.35 5.93 6.99
C ALA A 519 -6.61 6.31 6.19
N LEU A 520 -6.98 7.60 6.18
CA LEU A 520 -8.11 8.12 5.43
C LEU A 520 -7.79 8.28 3.94
N GLY A 521 -6.59 8.73 3.60
CA GLY A 521 -6.17 8.99 2.23
C GLY A 521 -6.17 7.72 1.39
N PHE A 522 -5.50 6.65 1.83
CA PHE A 522 -5.45 5.39 1.07
C PHE A 522 -6.85 4.77 0.92
N ALA A 523 -7.64 4.73 1.99
CA ALA A 523 -9.01 4.23 1.93
C ALA A 523 -9.92 5.13 1.05
N GLY A 524 -9.72 6.44 1.07
CA GLY A 524 -10.47 7.42 0.28
C GLY A 524 -10.14 7.41 -1.21
N VAL A 525 -8.87 7.19 -1.58
CA VAL A 525 -8.47 7.00 -2.99
C VAL A 525 -9.19 5.78 -3.55
N ILE A 526 -9.24 4.69 -2.79
CA ILE A 526 -9.99 3.49 -3.17
C ILE A 526 -11.48 3.79 -3.30
N GLY A 527 -12.07 4.49 -2.32
CA GLY A 527 -13.51 4.79 -2.31
C GLY A 527 -13.97 5.74 -3.40
N ASN A 528 -13.09 6.56 -3.96
CA ASN A 528 -13.40 7.45 -5.09
C ASN A 528 -13.01 6.86 -6.45
N ASN A 529 -13.03 5.52 -6.57
CA ASN A 529 -12.73 4.78 -7.80
C ASN A 529 -11.29 4.96 -8.30
N GLY A 530 -10.36 5.26 -7.38
CA GLY A 530 -8.95 5.51 -7.64
C GLY A 530 -8.01 4.33 -7.45
N GLY A 531 -8.53 3.18 -6.99
CA GLY A 531 -7.73 1.99 -6.70
C GLY A 531 -6.93 1.49 -7.90
N THR A 532 -7.49 1.64 -9.11
CA THR A 532 -6.92 1.12 -10.35
C THR A 532 -5.75 1.94 -10.87
N TYR A 533 -5.87 3.26 -11.02
CA TYR A 533 -4.82 4.07 -11.68
C TYR A 533 -4.16 5.12 -10.79
N VAL A 534 -4.73 5.44 -9.63
CA VAL A 534 -4.29 6.58 -8.82
C VAL A 534 -3.56 6.15 -7.55
N LEU A 535 -3.93 5.00 -6.97
CA LEU A 535 -3.35 4.51 -5.71
C LEU A 535 -1.82 4.37 -5.75
N LEU A 536 -1.30 3.60 -6.71
CA LEU A 536 0.14 3.30 -6.80
C LEU A 536 0.97 4.54 -7.21
N PRO A 537 0.56 5.37 -8.20
CA PRO A 537 1.26 6.61 -8.49
C PRO A 537 1.25 7.61 -7.33
N ALA A 538 0.12 7.75 -6.61
CA ALA A 538 0.04 8.62 -5.45
C ALA A 538 0.99 8.18 -4.33
N GLN A 539 1.10 6.87 -4.09
CA GLN A 539 2.06 6.28 -3.16
C GLN A 539 3.50 6.53 -3.60
N TYR A 540 3.83 6.33 -4.87
CA TYR A 540 5.17 6.57 -5.39
C TYR A 540 5.58 8.04 -5.28
N VAL A 541 4.69 8.97 -5.65
CA VAL A 541 4.93 10.41 -5.49
C VAL A 541 5.09 10.77 -4.01
N GLY A 542 4.24 10.22 -3.12
CA GLY A 542 4.38 10.37 -1.67
C GLY A 542 5.75 9.90 -1.16
N ALA A 543 6.20 8.72 -1.60
CA ALA A 543 7.49 8.14 -1.21
C ALA A 543 8.70 8.94 -1.77
N LEU A 544 8.59 9.49 -2.98
CA LEU A 544 9.58 10.41 -3.52
C LEU A 544 9.70 11.66 -2.64
N PHE A 545 8.58 12.31 -2.34
CA PHE A 545 8.58 13.49 -1.46
C PHE A 545 9.15 13.16 -0.09
N MET A 546 8.77 12.01 0.48
CA MET A 546 9.25 11.52 1.76
C MET A 546 10.78 11.51 1.81
N ILE A 547 11.42 10.88 0.83
CA ILE A 547 12.88 10.68 0.80
C ILE A 547 13.61 11.97 0.44
N PHE A 548 13.13 12.73 -0.55
CA PHE A 548 13.73 14.02 -0.88
C PHE A 548 13.68 15.00 0.30
N LEU A 549 12.55 15.06 1.00
CA LEU A 549 12.39 15.94 2.15
C LEU A 549 13.14 15.43 3.39
N ALA A 550 13.29 14.12 3.57
CA ALA A 550 14.14 13.53 4.60
C ALA A 550 15.59 13.99 4.43
N PHE A 551 16.19 13.78 3.26
CA PHE A 551 17.56 14.23 2.97
C PHE A 551 17.72 15.74 3.10
N TYR A 552 16.72 16.49 2.64
CA TYR A 552 16.69 17.94 2.77
C TYR A 552 16.69 18.40 4.24
N SER A 553 15.95 17.72 5.11
CA SER A 553 15.92 18.02 6.54
C SER A 553 17.24 17.70 7.24
N GLU A 554 17.91 16.60 6.86
CA GLU A 554 19.21 16.24 7.43
C GLU A 554 20.29 17.27 7.08
N GLY A 555 20.38 17.65 5.80
CA GLY A 555 21.30 18.70 5.34
C GLY A 555 21.04 20.02 6.06
N TYR A 556 19.77 20.39 6.21
CA TYR A 556 19.37 21.57 6.96
C TYR A 556 19.81 21.52 8.44
N ILE A 557 19.63 20.40 9.14
CA ILE A 557 20.01 20.27 10.55
C ILE A 557 21.54 20.35 10.74
N ILE A 558 22.32 19.77 9.82
CA ILE A 558 23.78 19.81 9.88
C ILE A 558 24.28 21.26 9.75
N GLU A 559 23.74 22.00 8.78
CA GLU A 559 24.10 23.41 8.58
C GLU A 559 23.58 24.31 9.70
N TYR A 560 22.41 24.01 10.26
CA TYR A 560 21.91 24.72 11.43
C TYR A 560 22.85 24.57 12.63
N LYS A 561 23.44 23.38 12.82
CA LYS A 561 24.38 23.09 13.91
C LYS A 561 25.80 23.62 13.67
N SER A 562 26.19 23.92 12.43
CA SER A 562 27.53 24.44 12.10
C SER A 562 27.71 25.91 12.51
N HIS A 563 26.60 26.65 12.65
CA HIS A 563 26.60 28.06 12.99
C HIS A 563 26.53 28.31 14.50
N ASP A 564 27.34 29.25 14.98
CA ASP A 564 27.38 29.64 16.39
C ASP A 564 26.12 30.45 16.75
N PRO A 565 25.34 30.05 17.78
CA PRO A 565 24.14 30.78 18.21
C PRO A 565 24.38 32.26 18.57
N GLY A 566 25.63 32.66 18.86
CA GLY A 566 25.99 34.05 19.19
C GLY A 566 26.34 34.95 18.00
N HIS A 567 26.57 34.40 16.81
CA HIS A 567 26.83 35.16 15.57
C HIS A 567 25.99 34.56 14.44
N TRP A 568 24.69 34.89 14.44
CA TRP A 568 23.77 34.25 13.53
C TRP A 568 23.97 34.81 12.11
N PRO A 569 24.14 33.96 11.06
CA PRO A 569 24.50 34.40 9.72
C PRO A 569 23.44 35.31 9.07
N THR A 570 22.21 35.31 9.59
CA THR A 570 21.14 36.19 9.11
C THR A 570 20.90 37.41 9.98
N GLU A 571 21.69 37.63 11.03
CA GLU A 571 21.54 38.76 11.92
C GLU A 571 21.73 40.09 11.16
N GLY A 572 20.68 40.91 11.12
CA GLY A 572 20.65 42.19 10.38
C GLY A 572 20.11 42.11 8.94
N MET A 573 19.71 40.93 8.46
CA MET A 573 19.07 40.78 7.14
C MET A 573 17.54 40.97 7.23
N THR A 574 16.91 41.39 6.12
CA THR A 574 15.43 41.51 6.06
C THR A 574 14.79 40.12 6.04
N LYS A 575 13.63 39.94 6.68
CA LYS A 575 12.94 38.64 6.82
C LYS A 575 12.86 37.80 5.52
N TRP A 576 12.72 38.46 4.37
CA TRP A 576 12.71 37.79 3.07
C TRP A 576 14.11 37.35 2.59
N ASN A 577 15.14 38.15 2.85
CA ASN A 577 16.52 37.80 2.53
C ASN A 577 17.07 36.73 3.48
N GLU A 578 16.63 36.68 4.74
CA GLU A 578 16.96 35.59 5.66
C GLU A 578 16.41 34.25 5.14
N ILE A 579 15.13 34.22 4.76
CA ILE A 579 14.48 33.03 4.19
C ILE A 579 15.16 32.64 2.87
N CYS A 580 15.45 33.60 2.00
CA CYS A 580 16.16 33.35 0.75
C CYS A 580 17.60 32.86 0.98
N TYR A 581 18.33 33.39 1.97
CA TYR A 581 19.67 32.91 2.34
C TYR A 581 19.64 31.44 2.72
N TRP A 582 18.74 31.06 3.64
CA TRP A 582 18.57 29.67 4.05
C TRP A 582 18.04 28.77 2.92
N TYR A 583 17.19 29.28 2.02
CA TYR A 583 16.69 28.53 0.86
C TYR A 583 17.77 28.32 -0.22
N TYR A 584 18.60 29.33 -0.48
CA TYR A 584 19.69 29.29 -1.46
C TYR A 584 20.86 28.42 -0.96
N PHE A 585 21.22 28.51 0.32
CA PHE A 585 22.22 27.63 0.94
C PHE A 585 21.71 26.18 1.10
N LYS A 586 20.40 25.99 1.29
CA LYS A 586 19.74 24.67 1.22
C LYS A 586 19.93 23.99 -0.13
N ILE A 587 19.86 24.72 -1.24
CA ILE A 587 20.10 24.19 -2.59
C ILE A 587 21.60 23.86 -2.80
N ILE A 588 22.51 24.66 -2.25
CA ILE A 588 23.96 24.43 -2.36
C ILE A 588 24.40 23.18 -1.56
N SER A 589 23.80 22.91 -0.40
CA SER A 589 24.08 21.68 0.37
C SER A 589 23.69 20.39 -0.38
N LEU A 590 22.68 20.45 -1.26
CA LEU A 590 22.29 19.35 -2.17
C LEU A 590 23.31 19.16 -3.32
N GLY A 591 24.02 20.22 -3.73
CA GLY A 591 25.09 20.19 -4.73
C GLY A 591 26.44 19.67 -4.22
N GLY A 592 26.56 19.35 -2.93
CA GLY A 592 27.78 18.92 -2.25
C GLY A 592 28.34 17.55 -2.68
N TRP A 593 27.82 16.93 -3.73
CA TRP A 593 28.45 15.75 -4.36
C TRP A 593 29.71 16.08 -5.18
N TYR A 594 30.06 17.37 -5.33
CA TYR A 594 31.22 17.83 -6.10
C TYR A 594 32.01 18.97 -5.41
N SER A 595 32.36 18.85 -4.13
CA SER A 595 33.43 19.68 -3.55
C SER A 595 34.66 18.81 -3.20
N PRO A 596 35.81 19.00 -3.86
CA PRO A 596 37.01 18.18 -3.66
C PRO A 596 37.81 18.55 -2.38
N HIS A 597 37.23 19.31 -1.46
CA HIS A 597 37.90 19.72 -0.23
C HIS A 597 37.23 19.15 1.01
N GLY A 598 37.84 18.09 1.53
CA GLY A 598 37.95 17.83 2.97
C GLY A 598 36.70 17.25 3.66
N PHE A 599 36.77 15.97 3.99
CA PHE A 599 36.02 15.38 5.10
C PHE A 599 36.14 16.27 6.34
N TYR A 600 35.05 16.88 6.79
CA TYR A 600 34.96 17.63 8.05
C TYR A 600 35.02 16.66 9.23
N TYR A 601 36.23 16.35 9.71
CA TYR A 601 36.47 15.50 10.90
C TYR A 601 36.78 16.31 12.18
N ASP A 602 36.80 17.64 12.16
CA ASP A 602 37.44 18.41 13.25
C ASP A 602 36.51 19.23 14.17
N LYS A 603 35.19 19.07 14.11
CA LYS A 603 34.29 19.75 15.08
C LYS A 603 33.07 18.92 15.48
N VAL A 604 33.30 17.82 16.19
CA VAL A 604 32.38 17.28 17.20
C VAL A 604 33.19 16.75 18.37
#